data_AF-G9KPU7-F1
#
_entry.id   AF-G9KPU7-F1
#
_cell.length_a   1.000
_cell.length_b   1.000
_cell.length_c   1.000
_cell.angle_alpha   90.00
_cell.angle_beta   90.00
_cell.angle_gamma   90.00
#
_symmetry.space_group_name_H-M   'P 1'
#
loop_
_entity.id
_entity.type
_entity.pdbx_description
1 polymer ?
#
loop_
_entity_poly.entity_id
_entity_poly.type
_entity_poly.pdbx_seq_one_letter_code
_entity_poly.pdbx_strand_id
1 'polypeptide(L)'
;LLGLTIVSGWYWCSDQVIVQRCLAGKSLTHIKAGCILCGYLKLMPMFLMVMPGMISRILYPDEVACVVPEVCKRVCGTEVGCSNIAYPRLVVKLMPNGLRGLMLAVMLAALMSSLASIFNSS
;
A
#
# COMPACT_ATOMS: atom_id res chain seq x y z
N LEU A 1 10.10 -0.92 -20.50
CA LEU A 1 10.34 0.55 -20.53
C LEU A 1 9.09 1.34 -20.93
N LEU A 2 8.44 1.03 -22.07
CA LEU A 2 7.28 1.80 -22.57
C LEU A 2 6.00 1.65 -21.71
N GLY A 3 5.72 0.50 -21.12
CA GLY A 3 4.48 0.29 -20.34
C GLY A 3 4.44 1.03 -19.01
N LEU A 4 5.56 1.05 -18.26
CA LEU A 4 5.62 1.69 -16.94
C LEU A 4 5.51 3.22 -17.02
N THR A 5 6.07 3.84 -18.05
CA THR A 5 5.98 5.29 -18.24
C THR A 5 4.56 5.71 -18.65
N ILE A 6 3.90 4.94 -19.52
CA ILE A 6 2.50 5.19 -19.93
C ILE A 6 1.56 5.04 -18.72
N VAL A 7 1.67 3.96 -17.95
CA VAL A 7 0.85 3.75 -16.73
C VAL A 7 1.11 4.84 -15.69
N SER A 8 2.36 5.25 -15.51
CA SER A 8 2.68 6.35 -14.60
C SER A 8 2.07 7.67 -15.06
N GLY A 9 2.15 7.98 -16.36
CA GLY A 9 1.51 9.17 -16.93
C GLY A 9 0.00 9.17 -16.72
N TRP A 10 -0.66 8.05 -16.99
CA TRP A 10 -2.10 7.90 -16.74
C TRP A 10 -2.44 8.06 -15.25
N TYR A 11 -1.70 7.40 -14.36
CA TYR A 11 -1.95 7.47 -12.92
C TYR A 11 -1.78 8.89 -12.36
N TRP A 12 -0.75 9.62 -12.76
CA TRP A 12 -0.50 10.96 -12.18
C TRP A 12 -1.25 12.09 -12.86
N CYS A 13 -1.58 11.95 -14.15
CA CYS A 13 -2.17 13.02 -14.95
C CYS A 13 -3.65 12.80 -15.30
N SER A 14 -4.16 11.57 -15.19
CA SER A 14 -5.54 11.21 -15.58
C SER A 14 -6.37 10.65 -14.43
N ASP A 15 -5.76 10.30 -13.29
CA ASP A 15 -6.51 9.94 -12.08
C ASP A 15 -7.12 11.19 -11.44
N GLN A 16 -8.44 11.23 -11.41
CA GLN A 16 -9.21 12.36 -10.95
C GLN A 16 -8.93 12.72 -9.49
N VAL A 17 -8.66 11.74 -8.62
CA VAL A 17 -8.36 11.99 -7.20
C VAL A 17 -7.07 12.78 -7.05
N ILE A 18 -6.06 12.49 -7.88
CA ILE A 18 -4.76 13.14 -7.84
C ILE A 18 -4.84 14.54 -8.46
N VAL A 19 -5.49 14.65 -9.63
CA VAL A 19 -5.65 15.93 -10.33
C VAL A 19 -6.42 16.92 -9.48
N GLN A 20 -7.50 16.51 -8.81
CA GLN A 20 -8.28 17.37 -7.92
C GLN A 20 -7.45 17.93 -6.74
N ARG A 21 -6.54 17.13 -6.17
CA ARG A 21 -5.63 17.59 -5.09
C ARG A 21 -4.67 18.66 -5.56
N CYS A 22 -4.19 18.55 -6.80
CA CYS A 22 -3.35 19.59 -7.41
C CYS A 22 -4.17 20.86 -7.70
N LEU A 23 -5.39 20.73 -8.22
CA LEU A 23 -6.26 21.87 -8.54
C LEU A 23 -6.77 22.62 -7.29
N ALA A 24 -6.90 21.94 -6.15
CA ALA A 24 -7.26 22.55 -4.88
C ALA A 24 -6.12 23.39 -4.25
N GLY A 25 -4.93 23.41 -4.87
CA GLY A 25 -3.78 24.18 -4.40
C GLY A 25 -3.96 25.70 -4.54
N LYS A 26 -3.56 26.46 -3.51
CA LYS A 26 -3.73 27.93 -3.45
C LYS A 26 -2.92 28.69 -4.51
N SER A 27 -1.76 28.18 -4.93
CA SER A 27 -0.92 28.81 -5.95
C SER A 27 -0.09 27.77 -6.70
N LEU A 28 0.35 28.12 -7.91
CA LEU A 28 1.20 27.24 -8.73
C LEU A 28 2.51 26.88 -8.03
N THR A 29 3.09 27.79 -7.24
CA THR A 29 4.31 27.54 -6.47
C THR A 29 4.08 26.49 -5.38
N HIS A 30 2.93 26.54 -4.68
CA HIS A 30 2.57 25.52 -3.69
C HIS A 30 2.35 24.15 -4.33
N ILE A 31 1.70 24.11 -5.49
CA ILE A 31 1.47 22.86 -6.23
C ILE A 31 2.81 22.25 -6.65
N LYS A 32 3.71 23.03 -7.25
CA LYS A 32 5.04 22.56 -7.65
C LYS A 32 5.86 22.03 -6.46
N ALA A 33 5.87 22.76 -5.35
CA ALA A 33 6.54 22.32 -4.12
C ALA A 33 5.91 21.02 -3.56
N GLY A 34 4.59 20.90 -3.60
CA GLY A 34 3.85 19.69 -3.21
C GLY A 34 4.21 18.47 -4.07
N CYS A 35 4.33 18.65 -5.39
CA CYS A 35 4.75 17.58 -6.30
C CYS A 35 6.18 17.11 -6.01
N ILE A 36 7.11 18.03 -5.73
CA ILE A 36 8.50 17.68 -5.36
C ILE A 36 8.51 16.89 -4.04
N LEU A 37 7.78 17.36 -3.02
CA LEU A 37 7.66 16.66 -1.74
C LEU A 37 7.03 15.26 -1.92
N CYS A 38 6.00 15.14 -2.75
CA CYS A 38 5.38 13.85 -3.08
C CYS A 38 6.39 12.89 -3.72
N GLY A 39 7.23 13.37 -4.62
CA GLY A 39 8.33 12.60 -5.21
C GLY A 39 9.29 12.04 -4.15
N TYR A 40 9.70 12.86 -3.18
CA TYR A 40 10.55 12.39 -2.07
C TYR A 40 9.83 11.37 -1.18
N LEU A 41 8.57 11.61 -0.84
CA LEU A 41 7.78 10.69 -0.02
C LEU A 41 7.52 9.35 -0.70
N LYS A 42 7.53 9.29 -2.05
CA LYS A 42 7.37 8.05 -2.84
C LYS A 42 8.51 7.04 -2.60
N LEU A 43 9.65 7.47 -2.05
CA LEU A 43 10.74 6.57 -1.66
C LEU A 43 10.43 5.83 -0.33
N MET A 44 9.56 6.39 0.50
CA MET A 44 9.25 5.86 1.83
C MET A 44 8.61 4.46 1.83
N PRO A 45 7.65 4.12 0.94
CA PRO A 45 7.05 2.79 0.89
C PRO A 45 8.05 1.64 0.69
N MET A 46 9.20 1.90 0.06
CA MET A 46 10.25 0.90 -0.07
C MET A 46 10.74 0.43 1.31
N PHE A 47 10.98 1.37 2.22
CA PHE A 47 11.46 1.07 3.57
C PHE A 47 10.34 0.62 4.51
N LEU A 48 9.14 1.22 4.41
CA LEU A 48 8.06 0.96 5.36
C LEU A 48 7.14 -0.21 4.98
N MET A 49 7.07 -0.59 3.71
CA MET A 49 6.18 -1.66 3.23
C MET A 49 6.95 -2.85 2.66
N VAL A 50 7.90 -2.60 1.75
CA VAL A 50 8.60 -3.69 1.05
C VAL A 50 9.55 -4.44 1.99
N MET A 51 10.38 -3.74 2.74
CA MET A 51 11.29 -4.35 3.72
C MET A 51 10.58 -5.25 4.74
N PRO A 52 9.55 -4.79 5.48
CA PRO A 52 8.83 -5.68 6.39
C PRO A 52 8.11 -6.82 5.66
N GLY A 53 7.59 -6.59 4.45
CA GLY A 53 7.02 -7.67 3.63
C GLY A 53 8.02 -8.81 3.39
N MET A 54 9.26 -8.47 3.02
CA MET A 54 10.34 -9.43 2.81
C MET A 54 10.76 -10.15 4.10
N ILE A 55 10.82 -9.41 5.23
CA ILE A 55 11.11 -10.00 6.55
C ILE A 55 10.03 -11.02 6.93
N SER A 56 8.75 -10.72 6.69
CA SER A 56 7.64 -11.61 7.01
C SER A 56 7.72 -12.96 6.30
N ARG A 57 8.27 -13.01 5.08
CA ARG A 57 8.45 -14.24 4.31
C ARG A 57 9.47 -15.19 4.93
N ILE A 58 10.50 -14.64 5.57
CA ILE A 58 11.52 -15.43 6.26
C ILE A 58 11.00 -15.88 7.63
N LEU A 59 10.22 -15.04 8.32
CA LEU A 59 9.72 -15.32 9.66
C LEU A 59 8.52 -16.30 9.69
N TYR A 60 7.68 -16.28 8.64
CA TYR A 60 6.48 -17.11 8.52
C TYR A 60 6.44 -17.89 7.19
N PRO A 61 7.35 -18.85 6.98
CA PRO A 61 7.46 -19.55 5.70
C PRO A 61 6.20 -20.35 5.36
N ASP A 62 5.62 -21.04 6.35
CA ASP A 62 4.46 -21.92 6.17
C ASP A 62 3.14 -21.18 5.99
N GLU A 63 3.10 -19.87 6.25
CA GLU A 63 1.88 -19.06 6.14
C GLU A 63 1.96 -18.03 5.01
N VAL A 64 3.15 -17.50 4.70
CA VAL A 64 3.33 -16.36 3.79
C VAL A 64 4.24 -16.69 2.59
N ALA A 65 5.17 -17.63 2.75
CA ALA A 65 6.17 -17.93 1.70
C ALA A 65 5.74 -19.02 0.71
N CYS A 66 4.48 -19.46 0.73
CA CYS A 66 4.02 -20.43 -0.25
C CYS A 66 4.12 -19.86 -1.68
N VAL A 67 4.66 -20.65 -2.60
CA VAL A 67 4.76 -20.33 -4.03
C VAL A 67 4.08 -21.41 -4.89
N VAL A 68 3.95 -22.63 -4.35
CA VAL A 68 3.34 -23.76 -5.06
C VAL A 68 1.82 -23.72 -4.88
N PRO A 69 1.01 -23.73 -5.97
CA PRO A 69 -0.44 -23.57 -5.91
C PRO A 69 -1.15 -24.58 -5.00
N GLU A 70 -0.74 -25.86 -5.06
CA GLU A 70 -1.30 -26.95 -4.24
C GLU A 70 -1.06 -26.74 -2.74
N VAL A 71 0.13 -26.24 -2.38
CA VAL A 71 0.49 -25.95 -0.99
C VAL A 71 -0.23 -24.69 -0.52
N CYS A 72 -0.28 -23.64 -1.34
CA CYS A 72 -0.99 -22.41 -1.04
C CYS A 72 -2.50 -22.63 -0.82
N LYS A 73 -3.13 -23.51 -1.62
CA LYS A 73 -4.54 -23.87 -1.44
C LYS A 73 -4.80 -24.56 -0.11
N ARG A 74 -3.87 -25.41 0.36
CA ARG A 74 -3.96 -26.07 1.68
C ARG A 74 -3.76 -25.09 2.85
N VAL A 75 -2.84 -24.14 2.70
CA VAL A 75 -2.43 -23.21 3.77
C VAL A 75 -3.40 -22.03 3.89
N CYS A 76 -3.70 -21.34 2.79
CA CYS A 76 -4.47 -20.09 2.79
C CYS A 76 -5.73 -20.13 1.91
N GLY A 77 -6.09 -21.28 1.34
CA GLY A 77 -7.34 -21.43 0.56
C GLY A 77 -7.30 -20.77 -0.82
N THR A 78 -6.14 -20.25 -1.25
CA THR A 78 -5.98 -19.54 -2.51
C THR A 78 -4.76 -20.03 -3.27
N GLU A 79 -4.91 -20.28 -4.58
CA GLU A 79 -3.84 -20.78 -5.46
C GLU A 79 -2.81 -19.70 -5.85
N VAL A 80 -3.17 -18.42 -5.70
CA VAL A 80 -2.36 -17.24 -6.09
C VAL A 80 -1.31 -16.82 -5.05
N GLY A 81 -1.23 -17.52 -3.91
CA GLY A 81 -0.26 -17.27 -2.84
C GLY A 81 -0.76 -16.38 -1.71
N CYS A 82 -0.14 -16.51 -0.53
CA CYS A 82 -0.59 -15.86 0.70
C CYS A 82 0.10 -14.51 1.00
N SER A 83 0.72 -13.86 0.01
CA SER A 83 1.56 -12.65 0.24
C SER A 83 0.80 -11.47 0.86
N ASN A 84 -0.52 -11.37 0.66
CA ASN A 84 -1.33 -10.25 1.16
C ASN A 84 -1.48 -10.24 2.70
N ILE A 85 -1.32 -11.39 3.35
CA ILE A 85 -1.39 -11.49 4.83
C ILE A 85 -0.07 -11.17 5.52
N ALA A 86 1.02 -10.98 4.75
CA ALA A 86 2.37 -10.68 5.24
C ALA A 86 2.41 -9.54 6.28
N TYR A 87 1.90 -8.37 5.91
CA TYR A 87 1.95 -7.18 6.75
C TYR A 87 1.01 -7.28 7.97
N PRO A 88 -0.27 -7.68 7.83
CA PRO A 88 -1.13 -7.95 9.00
C PRO A 88 -0.55 -8.98 9.96
N ARG A 89 0.12 -10.02 9.45
CA ARG A 89 0.68 -11.08 10.30
C ARG A 89 1.79 -10.56 11.19
N LEU A 90 2.68 -9.72 10.67
CA LEU A 90 3.71 -9.04 11.45
C LEU A 90 3.10 -8.15 12.55
N VAL A 91 2.09 -7.35 12.21
CA VAL A 91 1.42 -6.46 13.16
C VAL A 91 0.81 -7.24 14.32
N VAL A 92 0.09 -8.32 14.02
CA VAL A 92 -0.62 -9.10 15.05
C VAL A 92 0.32 -9.95 15.88
N LYS A 93 1.40 -10.51 15.32
CA LYS A 93 2.27 -11.44 16.04
C LYS A 93 3.44 -10.76 16.76
N LEU A 94 3.97 -9.65 16.23
CA LEU A 94 5.19 -9.04 16.75
C LEU A 94 4.94 -7.80 17.62
N MET A 95 3.86 -7.04 17.40
CA MET A 95 3.64 -5.81 18.16
C MET A 95 3.11 -6.08 19.58
N PRO A 96 3.55 -5.26 20.55
CA PRO A 96 3.04 -5.31 21.92
C PRO A 96 1.57 -4.89 22.00
N ASN A 97 0.94 -5.26 23.10
CA ASN A 97 -0.43 -4.85 23.42
C ASN A 97 -0.54 -3.33 23.47
N GLY A 98 -1.66 -2.78 22.98
CA GLY A 98 -1.82 -1.34 22.75
C GLY A 98 -1.45 -0.92 21.33
N LEU A 99 -0.18 -1.07 20.93
CA LEU A 99 0.27 -0.65 19.59
C LEU A 99 -0.37 -1.48 18.47
N ARG A 100 -0.63 -2.77 18.73
CA ARG A 100 -1.39 -3.63 17.82
C ARG A 100 -2.79 -3.07 17.54
N GLY A 101 -3.48 -2.60 18.57
CA GLY A 101 -4.82 -2.01 18.44
C GLY A 101 -4.79 -0.71 17.64
N LEU A 102 -3.79 0.13 17.88
CA LEU A 102 -3.57 1.37 17.12
C LEU A 102 -3.37 1.07 15.63
N MET A 103 -2.50 0.12 15.29
CA MET A 103 -2.21 -0.21 13.89
C MET A 103 -3.44 -0.80 13.16
N LEU A 104 -4.22 -1.66 13.83
CA LEU A 104 -5.47 -2.17 13.26
C LEU A 104 -6.47 -1.04 13.00
N ALA A 105 -6.60 -0.08 13.92
CA ALA A 105 -7.46 1.09 13.73
C ALA A 105 -6.99 1.96 12.55
N VAL A 106 -5.68 2.20 12.42
CA VAL A 106 -5.09 2.95 11.29
C VAL A 106 -5.39 2.25 9.97
N MET A 107 -5.27 0.93 9.89
CA MET A 107 -5.58 0.18 8.67
C MET A 107 -7.05 0.32 8.26
N LEU A 108 -7.98 0.20 9.21
CA LEU A 108 -9.40 0.39 8.96
C LEU A 108 -9.72 1.82 8.52
N ALA A 109 -9.13 2.82 9.19
CA ALA A 109 -9.31 4.23 8.83
C ALA A 109 -8.77 4.54 7.43
N ALA A 110 -7.60 3.99 7.05
CA ALA A 110 -7.02 4.16 5.72
C ALA A 110 -7.90 3.53 4.63
N LEU A 111 -8.50 2.36 4.89
CA LEU A 111 -9.45 1.72 3.98
C LEU A 111 -10.71 2.57 3.80
N MET A 112 -11.30 3.06 4.89
CA MET A 112 -12.47 3.94 4.83
C MET A 112 -12.16 5.24 4.07
N SER A 113 -11.02 5.86 4.33
CA SER A 113 -10.58 7.07 3.61
C SER A 113 -10.41 6.83 2.11
N SER A 114 -9.91 5.66 1.72
CA SER A 114 -9.71 5.31 0.31
C SER A 114 -11.05 5.10 -0.38
N LEU A 115 -11.97 4.36 0.25
CA LEU A 115 -13.32 4.13 -0.27
C LEU A 115 -14.11 5.44 -0.40
N ALA A 116 -14.08 6.29 0.63
CA ALA A 116 -14.74 7.59 0.59
C ALA A 116 -14.16 8.49 -0.53
N SER A 117 -12.84 8.50 -0.70
CA SER A 117 -12.20 9.26 -1.79
C SER A 117 -12.63 8.76 -3.16
N ILE A 118 -12.71 7.43 -3.36
CA ILE A 118 -13.14 6.84 -4.64
C ILE A 118 -14.59 7.25 -4.93
N PHE A 119 -15.50 7.07 -3.98
CA PHE A 119 -16.91 7.45 -4.17
C PHE A 119 -17.11 8.95 -4.39
N ASN A 120 -16.32 9.80 -3.75
CA ASN A 120 -16.38 11.25 -3.95
C ASN A 120 -15.78 11.70 -5.29
N SER A 121 -14.94 10.87 -5.91
CA SER A 121 -14.34 11.13 -7.23
C SER A 121 -15.00 10.40 -8.39
N SER A 122 -16.00 9.54 -8.09
CA SER A 122 -16.79 8.78 -9.07
C SER A 122 -17.99 9.58 -9.56
#